data_AF-A0A967VWV1-F1
#
_entry.id   AF-A0A967VWV1-F1
#
_cell.length_a   1.000
_cell.length_b   1.000
_cell.length_c   1.000
_cell.angle_alpha   90.00
_cell.angle_beta   90.00
_cell.angle_gamma   90.00
#
_symmetry.space_group_name_H-M   'P 1'
#
loop_
_entity.id
_entity.type
_entity.pdbx_description
1 polymer ?
#
loop_
_entity_poly.entity_id
_entity_poly.type
_entity_poly.pdbx_seq_one_letter_code
_entity_poly.pdbx_strand_id
1 'polypeptide(L)'
;MKILKHATVWSSLILISLADLGCSKKEEEAEAPEPSFYVQVKTEAEQKDPNELKTEAMKYQEEIAALQLELEKLRTKLQTVPLEEILEEDAKRLEELNKSITTLKKRYDIYLQELREKGEDTSGLKN
;
A
#
# COMPACT_ATOMS: atom_id res chain seq x y z
N MET A 1 10.87 17.66 52.25
CA MET A 1 10.83 16.20 52.44
C MET A 1 9.38 15.74 52.32
N LYS A 2 9.20 14.55 51.73
CA LYS A 2 7.96 13.81 51.40
C LYS A 2 6.95 13.82 52.58
N ILE A 3 5.64 13.61 52.42
CA ILE A 3 4.98 12.38 51.92
C ILE A 3 3.49 12.64 51.60
N LEU A 4 3.13 12.30 50.36
CA LEU A 4 1.91 11.71 49.81
C LEU A 4 0.85 11.16 50.79
N LYS A 5 -0.45 11.46 50.61
CA LYS A 5 -1.55 10.49 50.81
C LYS A 5 -2.73 10.77 49.85
N HIS A 6 -2.97 9.78 49.00
CA HIS A 6 -4.16 9.60 48.17
C HIS A 6 -5.42 9.44 49.04
N ALA A 7 -6.52 10.03 48.58
CA ALA A 7 -7.90 9.91 49.06
C ALA A 7 -8.77 10.33 47.86
N THR A 8 -9.89 9.74 47.42
CA THR A 8 -10.80 8.69 47.87
C THR A 8 -11.73 8.44 46.66
N VAL A 9 -11.76 7.24 46.07
CA VAL A 9 -12.88 6.27 46.08
C VAL A 9 -14.28 6.84 45.78
N TRP A 10 -14.89 6.37 44.68
CA TRP A 10 -16.29 5.93 44.58
C TRP A 10 -16.39 5.02 43.35
N SER A 11 -16.46 3.69 43.49
CA SER A 11 -17.61 2.90 43.95
C SER A 11 -18.88 3.21 43.17
N SER A 12 -19.19 2.39 42.17
CA SER A 12 -20.54 1.88 41.97
C SER A 12 -20.53 0.66 41.05
N LEU A 13 -20.63 -0.48 41.70
CA LEU A 13 -21.10 -1.74 41.18
C LEU A 13 -22.61 -1.59 40.92
N ILE A 14 -23.08 -1.73 39.68
CA ILE A 14 -24.50 -1.99 39.38
C ILE A 14 -24.56 -3.20 38.42
N LEU A 15 -24.83 -4.34 39.04
CA LEU A 15 -25.50 -5.51 38.46
C LEU A 15 -26.98 -5.18 38.29
N ILE A 16 -27.60 -5.60 37.18
CA ILE A 16 -29.04 -5.80 36.85
C ILE A 16 -29.14 -5.62 35.31
N SER A 17 -29.65 -6.51 34.46
CA SER A 17 -30.27 -7.82 34.58
C SER A 17 -30.28 -8.48 33.20
N LEU A 18 -30.40 -9.82 33.19
CA LEU A 18 -30.71 -10.62 32.02
C LEU A 18 -32.04 -10.20 31.35
N ALA A 19 -32.04 -10.31 30.03
CA ALA A 19 -33.09 -10.83 29.14
C ALA A 19 -33.48 -9.87 28.01
N ASP A 20 -32.74 -9.96 26.90
CA ASP A 20 -33.33 -9.84 25.57
C ASP A 20 -33.02 -11.12 24.79
N LEU A 21 -34.07 -11.92 24.61
CA LEU A 21 -34.20 -12.91 23.55
C LEU A 21 -34.25 -12.15 22.22
N GLY A 22 -33.24 -12.30 21.36
CA GLY A 22 -33.36 -11.76 20.01
C GLY A 22 -32.09 -11.75 19.19
N CYS A 23 -32.12 -12.54 18.11
CA CYS A 23 -31.13 -12.61 17.02
C CYS A 23 -29.79 -13.27 17.33
N SER A 24 -29.72 -14.54 16.91
CA SER A 24 -28.50 -15.17 16.40
C SER A 24 -27.85 -14.28 15.34
N LYS A 25 -26.99 -13.37 15.75
CA LYS A 25 -25.97 -12.79 14.88
C LYS A 25 -24.64 -13.29 15.39
N LYS A 26 -24.21 -14.35 14.73
CA LYS A 26 -22.84 -14.84 14.61
C LYS A 26 -21.87 -13.70 14.96
N GLU A 27 -21.23 -13.79 16.13
CA GLU A 27 -20.03 -13.03 16.44
C GLU A 27 -18.98 -13.47 15.43
N GLU A 28 -18.97 -12.76 14.30
CA GLU A 28 -17.87 -12.71 13.38
C GLU A 28 -16.82 -11.86 14.09
N GLU A 29 -15.78 -12.55 14.56
CA GLU A 29 -14.54 -11.99 15.04
C GLU A 29 -14.10 -10.95 14.01
N ALA A 30 -14.23 -9.66 14.33
CA ALA A 30 -13.90 -8.58 13.43
C ALA A 30 -12.37 -8.63 13.19
N GLU A 31 -11.96 -9.26 12.08
CA GLU A 31 -10.63 -9.04 11.52
C GLU A 31 -10.42 -7.53 11.43
N ALA A 32 -9.33 -7.06 12.05
CA ALA A 32 -8.96 -5.66 11.95
C ALA A 32 -8.82 -5.28 10.46
N PRO A 33 -9.35 -4.13 10.02
CA PRO A 33 -9.29 -3.75 8.61
C PRO A 33 -7.84 -3.73 8.13
N GLU A 34 -7.56 -4.43 7.04
CA GLU A 34 -6.23 -4.44 6.42
C GLU A 34 -5.76 -3.01 6.14
N PRO A 35 -4.50 -2.65 6.47
CA PRO A 35 -3.98 -1.32 6.22
C PRO A 35 -3.99 -1.01 4.72
N SER A 36 -4.25 0.25 4.36
CA SER A 36 -4.20 0.67 2.96
C SER A 36 -2.81 0.42 2.34
N PHE A 37 -2.74 0.19 1.03
CA PHE A 37 -1.49 0.01 0.29
C PHE A 37 -0.43 1.06 0.65
N TYR A 38 -0.82 2.34 0.73
CA TYR A 38 0.10 3.41 1.08
C TYR A 38 0.70 3.22 2.48
N VAL A 39 -0.13 2.89 3.48
CA VAL A 39 0.33 2.66 4.86
C VAL A 39 1.30 1.49 4.90
N GLN A 40 0.99 0.38 4.24
CA GLN A 40 1.87 -0.79 4.19
C GLN A 40 3.24 -0.45 3.62
N VAL A 41 3.26 0.19 2.44
CA VAL A 41 4.51 0.50 1.74
C VAL A 41 5.29 1.61 2.46
N LYS A 42 4.62 2.57 3.08
CA LYS A 42 5.26 3.62 3.88
C LYS A 42 5.93 3.02 5.12
N THR A 43 5.24 2.14 5.86
CA THR A 43 5.84 1.43 7.00
C THR A 43 7.03 0.56 6.57
N GLU A 44 6.94 -0.11 5.43
CA GLU A 44 8.08 -0.85 4.85
C GLU A 44 9.26 0.10 4.56
N ALA A 45 9.00 1.27 3.96
CA ALA A 45 10.05 2.23 3.62
C ALA A 45 10.73 2.84 4.86
N GLU A 46 9.96 3.18 5.89
CA GLU A 46 10.48 3.72 7.15
C GLU A 46 11.49 2.78 7.83
N GLN A 47 11.27 1.46 7.72
CA GLN A 47 12.11 0.42 8.30
C GLN A 47 13.42 0.18 7.53
N LYS A 48 13.50 0.55 6.26
CA LYS A 48 14.70 0.38 5.42
C LYS A 48 15.70 1.49 5.67
N ASP A 49 16.99 1.17 5.56
CA ASP A 49 18.03 2.20 5.58
C ASP A 49 18.07 2.95 4.23
N PRO A 50 18.64 4.18 4.20
CA PRO A 50 18.74 4.97 2.97
C PRO A 50 19.34 4.25 1.75
N ASN A 51 20.36 3.40 1.94
CA ASN A 51 21.02 2.73 0.82
C ASN A 51 20.13 1.61 0.25
N GLU A 52 19.42 0.89 1.12
CA GLU A 52 18.42 -0.10 0.71
C GLU A 52 17.29 0.55 -0.07
N LEU A 53 16.72 1.65 0.45
CA LEU A 53 15.68 2.42 -0.22
C LEU A 53 16.11 2.89 -1.61
N LYS A 54 17.33 3.42 -1.73
CA LYS A 54 17.89 3.86 -3.01
C LYS A 54 18.06 2.70 -3.98
N THR A 55 18.58 1.57 -3.50
CA THR A 55 18.78 0.37 -4.31
C THR A 55 17.46 -0.17 -4.84
N GLU A 56 16.42 -0.22 -4.00
CA GLU A 56 15.10 -0.69 -4.40
C GLU A 56 14.37 0.31 -5.30
N ALA A 57 14.50 1.62 -5.03
CA ALA A 57 13.98 2.65 -5.92
C ALA A 57 14.59 2.55 -7.33
N MET A 58 15.91 2.30 -7.43
CA MET A 58 16.56 2.05 -8.73
C MET A 58 16.00 0.80 -9.43
N LYS A 59 15.79 -0.30 -8.70
CA LYS A 59 15.16 -1.51 -9.27
C LYS A 59 13.75 -1.23 -9.79
N TYR A 60 12.92 -0.52 -9.03
CA TYR A 60 11.59 -0.14 -9.49
C TYR A 60 11.65 0.75 -10.72
N GLN A 61 12.59 1.71 -10.78
CA GLN A 61 12.78 2.56 -11.96
C GLN A 61 13.12 1.71 -13.21
N GLU A 62 14.02 0.74 -13.08
CA GLU A 62 14.40 -0.17 -14.17
C GLU A 62 13.23 -1.06 -14.60
N GLU A 63 12.50 -1.63 -13.65
CA GLU A 63 11.34 -2.48 -13.91
C GLU A 63 10.19 -1.71 -14.57
N ILE A 64 9.90 -0.50 -14.10
CA ILE A 64 8.93 0.40 -14.73
C ILE A 64 9.32 0.68 -16.17
N ALA A 65 10.59 0.99 -16.44
CA ALA A 65 11.06 1.26 -17.80
C ALA A 65 10.92 0.04 -18.73
N ALA A 66 11.22 -1.16 -18.21
CA ALA A 66 11.05 -2.40 -18.96
C ALA A 66 9.58 -2.67 -19.30
N LEU A 67 8.68 -2.53 -18.32
CA LEU A 67 7.24 -2.71 -18.51
C LEU A 67 6.63 -1.65 -19.44
N GLN A 68 7.09 -0.40 -19.36
CA GLN A 68 6.68 0.65 -20.29
C GLN A 68 7.07 0.30 -21.74
N LEU A 69 8.26 -0.25 -21.95
CA LEU A 69 8.69 -0.69 -23.27
C LEU A 69 7.85 -1.86 -23.79
N GLU A 70 7.44 -2.79 -22.93
CA GLU A 70 6.50 -3.85 -23.29
C GLU A 70 5.11 -3.32 -23.61
N LEU A 71 4.61 -2.38 -22.81
CA LEU A 71 3.33 -1.71 -23.02
C LEU A 71 3.28 -1.01 -24.38
N GLU A 72 4.34 -0.29 -24.75
CA GLU A 72 4.43 0.40 -26.04
C GLU A 72 4.48 -0.58 -27.22
N LYS A 73 5.19 -1.71 -27.08
CA LYS A 73 5.17 -2.77 -28.09
C LYS A 73 3.76 -3.34 -28.29
N LEU A 74 3.05 -3.62 -27.20
CA LEU A 74 1.69 -4.14 -27.24
C LEU A 74 0.72 -3.12 -27.84
N ARG A 75 0.80 -1.84 -27.43
CA ARG A 75 0.02 -0.75 -28.02
C ARG A 75 0.26 -0.61 -29.51
N THR A 76 1.51 -0.69 -29.95
CA THR A 76 1.86 -0.62 -31.38
C THR A 76 1.22 -1.77 -32.15
N LYS A 77 1.29 -3.00 -31.62
CA LYS A 77 0.60 -4.17 -32.21
C LYS A 77 -0.91 -3.92 -32.32
N LEU A 78 -1.54 -3.48 -31.23
CA LEU A 78 -2.98 -3.22 -31.17
C LEU A 78 -3.45 -2.08 -32.10
N GLN A 79 -2.61 -1.08 -32.36
CA GLN A 79 -2.92 -0.01 -33.31
C GLN A 79 -2.92 -0.48 -34.78
N THR A 80 -2.23 -1.58 -35.08
CA THR A 80 -2.13 -2.12 -36.44
C THR A 80 -3.19 -3.18 -36.76
N VAL A 81 -3.93 -3.65 -35.76
CA VAL A 81 -4.90 -4.74 -35.87
C VAL A 81 -6.32 -4.15 -35.82
N PRO A 82 -7.25 -4.60 -36.70
CA PRO A 82 -8.66 -4.23 -36.58
C PRO A 82 -9.22 -4.56 -35.19
N LEU A 83 -10.14 -3.74 -34.66
CA LEU A 83 -10.68 -3.92 -33.31
C LEU A 83 -11.31 -5.30 -33.12
N GLU A 84 -11.91 -5.87 -34.16
CA GLU A 84 -12.55 -7.19 -34.18
C GLU A 84 -11.55 -8.35 -34.09
N GLU A 85 -10.28 -8.08 -34.38
CA GLU A 85 -9.18 -9.06 -34.36
C GLU A 85 -8.31 -8.95 -33.09
N ILE A 86 -8.60 -7.99 -32.20
CA ILE A 86 -7.91 -7.88 -30.92
C ILE A 86 -8.27 -9.09 -30.06
N LEU A 87 -7.24 -9.87 -29.73
CA LEU A 87 -7.39 -11.03 -28.85
C LEU A 87 -7.67 -10.56 -27.42
N GLU A 88 -8.61 -11.23 -26.72
CA GLU A 88 -8.92 -10.97 -25.31
C GLU A 88 -7.65 -11.04 -24.42
N GLU A 89 -6.72 -11.93 -24.77
CA GLU A 89 -5.42 -12.05 -24.10
C GLU A 89 -4.56 -10.79 -24.23
N ASP A 90 -4.56 -10.13 -25.39
CA ASP A 90 -3.81 -8.88 -25.58
C ASP A 90 -4.45 -7.73 -24.77
N ALA A 91 -5.79 -7.69 -24.66
CA ALA A 91 -6.49 -6.72 -23.83
C ALA A 91 -6.21 -6.93 -22.33
N LYS A 92 -6.26 -8.17 -21.84
CA LYS A 92 -5.88 -8.53 -20.47
C LYS A 92 -4.44 -8.17 -20.16
N ARG A 93 -3.52 -8.51 -21.06
CA ARG A 93 -2.10 -8.17 -20.91
C ARG A 93 -1.89 -6.65 -20.83
N LEU A 94 -2.64 -5.88 -21.61
CA LEU A 94 -2.59 -4.41 -21.55
C LEU A 94 -3.02 -3.90 -20.16
N GLU A 95 -4.11 -4.44 -19.60
CA GLU A 95 -4.58 -4.09 -18.26
C GLU A 95 -3.55 -4.47 -17.19
N GLU A 96 -3.00 -5.68 -17.24
CA GLU A 96 -1.99 -6.19 -16.32
C GLU A 96 -0.72 -5.32 -16.34
N LEU A 97 -0.21 -4.98 -17.53
CA LEU A 97 0.96 -4.10 -17.66
C LEU A 97 0.71 -2.73 -17.03
N ASN A 98 -0.46 -2.11 -17.31
CA ASN A 98 -0.81 -0.82 -16.72
C ASN A 98 -0.94 -0.89 -15.19
N LYS A 99 -1.53 -1.97 -14.67
CA LYS A 99 -1.68 -2.20 -13.23
C LYS A 99 -0.32 -2.37 -12.55
N SER A 100 0.57 -3.17 -13.14
CA SER A 100 1.93 -3.38 -12.64
C SER A 100 2.73 -2.10 -12.62
N ILE A 101 2.75 -1.35 -13.74
CA ILE A 101 3.42 -0.04 -13.83
C ILE A 101 2.88 0.92 -12.76
N THR A 102 1.55 1.01 -12.60
CA THR A 102 0.93 1.89 -11.61
C THR A 102 1.32 1.51 -10.19
N THR A 103 1.33 0.22 -9.89
CA THR A 103 1.69 -0.28 -8.56
C THR A 103 3.16 0.01 -8.23
N LEU A 104 4.06 -0.26 -9.18
CA LEU A 104 5.49 0.01 -9.00
C LEU A 104 5.77 1.50 -8.88
N LYS A 105 5.12 2.34 -9.69
CA LYS A 105 5.24 3.81 -9.57
C LYS A 105 4.85 4.31 -8.19
N LYS A 106 3.72 3.83 -7.65
CA LYS A 106 3.30 4.21 -6.29
C LYS A 106 4.33 3.78 -5.23
N ARG A 107 4.91 2.59 -5.34
CA ARG A 107 5.98 2.14 -4.41
C ARG A 107 7.22 3.03 -4.54
N TYR A 108 7.64 3.26 -5.77
CA TYR A 108 8.76 4.13 -6.10
C TYR A 108 8.58 5.54 -5.53
N ASP A 109 7.41 6.16 -5.72
CA ASP A 109 7.11 7.50 -5.22
C ASP A 109 7.19 7.58 -3.68
N ILE A 110 6.69 6.56 -2.99
CA ILE A 110 6.78 6.45 -1.52
C ILE A 110 8.24 6.33 -1.08
N TYR A 111 9.05 5.55 -1.78
CA TYR A 111 10.47 5.37 -1.44
C TYR A 111 11.27 6.65 -1.71
N LEU A 112 10.99 7.36 -2.81
CA LEU A 112 11.57 8.67 -3.06
C LEU A 112 11.17 9.70 -2.00
N GLN A 113 9.93 9.64 -1.54
CA GLN A 113 9.47 10.49 -0.46
C GLN A 113 10.21 10.18 0.84
N GLU A 114 10.36 8.89 1.19
CA GLU A 114 11.12 8.47 2.37
C GLU A 114 12.58 8.93 2.31
N LEU A 115 13.25 8.75 1.17
CA LEU A 115 14.62 9.24 0.96
C LEU A 115 14.72 10.76 1.20
N ARG A 116 13.76 11.54 0.67
CA ARG A 116 13.71 13.00 0.90
C ARG A 116 13.50 13.35 2.37
N GLU A 117 12.63 12.62 3.07
CA GLU A 117 12.37 12.80 4.51
C GLU A 117 13.60 12.45 5.36
N LYS A 118 14.40 11.46 4.93
CA LYS A 118 15.70 11.10 5.55
C LYS A 118 16.86 12.03 5.16
N GLY A 119 16.62 13.03 4.31
CA GLY A 119 17.62 14.03 3.89
C GLY A 119 18.57 13.55 2.79
N GLU A 120 18.21 12.49 2.08
CA GLU A 120 19.01 11.90 1.00
C GLU A 120 18.84 12.63 -0.33
N ASP A 121 19.90 12.61 -1.14
CA ASP A 121 19.84 13.10 -2.51
C ASP A 121 19.15 12.10 -3.44
N THR A 122 18.06 12.55 -4.06
CA THR A 122 17.26 11.77 -5.03
C THR A 122 17.50 12.22 -6.47
N SER A 123 18.43 13.13 -6.74
CA SER A 123 18.67 13.70 -8.08
C SER A 123 19.11 12.66 -9.14
N GLY A 124 19.67 11.53 -8.71
CA GLY A 124 20.01 10.40 -9.58
C GLY A 124 18.86 9.46 -9.91
N LEU A 125 17.70 9.66 -9.28
CA LEU A 125 16.49 8.87 -9.46
C LEU A 125 15.48 9.71 -10.25
N LYS A 126 15.00 9.18 -11.37
CA LYS A 126 14.13 9.95 -12.28
C LYS A 126 12.69 9.94 -11.75
N ASN A 127 12.06 11.11 -11.63
CA ASN A 127 10.60 11.19 -11.50
C ASN A 127 9.92 10.83 -12.83
#